data_AF-A0A6M8UI61-F1
#
_entry.id   AF-A0A6M8UI61-F1
#
_cell.length_a   1.000
_cell.length_b   1.000
_cell.length_c   1.000
_cell.angle_alpha   90.00
_cell.angle_beta   90.00
_cell.angle_gamma   90.00
#
_symmetry.space_group_name_H-M   'P 1'
#
loop_
_entity.id
_entity.type
_entity.pdbx_description
1 polymer ?
#
loop_
_entity_poly.entity_id
_entity_poly.type
_entity_poly.pdbx_seq_one_letter_code
_entity_poly.pdbx_strand_id
1 'polypeptide(L)'
;MVKIPEVSAKERSGINQELRKLSLEGRFSDANTQLHRVMVATAGADWYTLRGIEKLLSTMFPGEGDTQAAISARLREVSAVRHGLVKQVRIVRNDETGKKVWFYRLVPSKEEVTL
;
A
#
# COMPACT_ATOMS: atom_id res chain seq x y z
N MET A 1 23.28 2.72 -2.53
CA MET A 1 22.08 3.26 -1.87
C MET A 1 20.87 2.88 -2.71
N VAL A 2 19.75 2.50 -2.09
CA VAL A 2 18.50 2.24 -2.84
C VAL A 2 17.74 3.55 -2.93
N LYS A 3 17.43 4.01 -4.14
CA LYS A 3 16.56 5.19 -4.32
C LYS A 3 15.10 4.79 -4.15
N ILE A 4 14.40 5.43 -3.21
CA ILE A 4 12.95 5.26 -3.07
C ILE A 4 12.30 5.87 -4.31
N PRO A 5 11.29 5.22 -4.92
CA PRO A 5 10.61 5.80 -6.08
C PRO A 5 9.99 7.16 -5.76
N GLU A 6 10.29 8.16 -6.58
CA GLU A 6 9.75 9.52 -6.44
C GLU A 6 8.28 9.60 -6.85
N VAL A 7 7.56 10.54 -6.25
CA VAL A 7 6.14 10.78 -6.50
C VAL A 7 5.89 12.27 -6.63
N SER A 8 5.28 12.69 -7.74
CA SER A 8 4.97 14.11 -7.96
C SER A 8 3.93 14.63 -6.98
N ALA A 9 3.94 15.93 -6.68
CA ALA A 9 2.93 16.56 -5.83
C ALA A 9 1.51 16.38 -6.38
N LYS A 10 1.34 16.44 -7.72
CA LYS A 10 0.07 16.20 -8.41
C LYS A 10 -0.43 14.77 -8.18
N GLU A 11 0.44 13.78 -8.34
CA GLU A 11 0.09 12.37 -8.12
C GLU A 11 -0.30 12.12 -6.66
N ARG A 12 0.49 12.64 -5.71
CA ARG A 12 0.19 12.52 -4.28
C ARG A 12 -1.16 13.13 -3.93
N SER A 13 -1.43 14.34 -4.43
CA SER A 13 -2.71 15.02 -4.21
C SER A 13 -3.89 14.20 -4.74
N GLY A 14 -3.79 13.71 -5.98
CA GLY A 14 -4.83 12.88 -6.59
C GLY A 14 -5.08 11.57 -5.84
N ILE A 15 -4.03 10.85 -5.44
CA ILE A 15 -4.17 9.62 -4.64
C ILE A 15 -4.87 9.92 -3.31
N ASN A 16 -4.44 10.98 -2.60
CA ASN A 16 -5.01 11.34 -1.31
C ASN A 16 -6.48 11.78 -1.41
N GLN A 17 -6.86 12.47 -2.50
CA GLN A 17 -8.24 12.87 -2.73
C GLN A 17 -9.15 11.64 -2.92
N GLU A 18 -8.74 10.69 -3.76
CA GLU A 18 -9.54 9.49 -4.04
C GLU A 18 -9.60 8.54 -2.83
N LEU A 19 -8.52 8.42 -2.04
CA LEU A 19 -8.55 7.65 -0.79
C LEU A 19 -9.56 8.22 0.22
N ARG A 20 -9.68 9.54 0.32
CA ARG A 20 -10.70 10.18 1.16
C ARG A 20 -12.11 9.81 0.73
N LYS A 21 -12.39 9.77 -0.58
CA LYS A 21 -13.70 9.35 -1.10
C LYS A 21 -14.01 7.89 -0.74
N LEU A 22 -13.08 6.97 -1.00
CA LEU A 22 -13.25 5.55 -0.68
C LEU A 22 -13.45 5.31 0.82
N SER A 23 -12.78 6.10 1.67
CA SER A 23 -12.98 6.07 3.12
C SER A 23 -14.39 6.52 3.51
N LEU A 24 -14.92 7.59 2.89
CA LEU A 24 -16.29 8.07 3.14
C LEU A 24 -17.36 7.07 2.66
N GLU A 25 -17.04 6.26 1.64
CA GLU A 25 -17.91 5.18 1.13
C GLU A 25 -17.86 3.90 1.96
N GLY A 26 -17.02 3.83 3.00
CA GLY A 26 -16.89 2.64 3.84
C GLY A 26 -16.26 1.43 3.12
N ARG A 27 -15.52 1.66 2.02
CA ARG A 27 -14.89 0.60 1.21
C ARG A 27 -13.74 -0.12 1.92
N PHE A 28 -13.29 0.40 3.05
CA PHE A 28 -12.27 -0.17 3.93
C PHE A 28 -12.87 -0.31 5.33
N SER A 29 -13.51 -1.45 5.63
CA SER A 29 -14.23 -1.66 6.90
C SER A 29 -13.32 -1.60 8.13
N ASP A 30 -13.79 -1.05 9.24
CA ASP A 30 -13.04 -0.86 10.51
C ASP A 30 -12.75 -2.12 11.35
N ALA A 31 -12.98 -3.33 10.81
CA ALA A 31 -12.61 -4.53 11.54
C ALA A 31 -11.07 -4.60 11.69
N ASN A 32 -10.55 -4.70 12.92
CA ASN A 32 -9.11 -4.86 13.22
C ASN A 32 -8.59 -6.24 12.75
N THR A 33 -8.68 -6.48 11.45
CA THR A 33 -8.14 -7.63 10.76
C THR A 33 -6.77 -7.27 10.21
N GLN A 34 -5.91 -8.28 10.08
CA GLN A 34 -4.61 -8.10 9.43
C GLN A 34 -4.73 -7.50 8.02
N LEU A 35 -5.77 -7.86 7.26
CA LEU A 35 -6.01 -7.28 5.94
C LEU A 35 -6.28 -5.78 6.03
N HIS A 36 -7.17 -5.36 6.92
CA HIS A 36 -7.47 -3.94 7.14
C HIS A 36 -6.22 -3.15 7.55
N ARG A 37 -5.44 -3.66 8.51
CA ARG A 37 -4.20 -3.00 8.94
C ARG A 37 -3.21 -2.81 7.78
N VAL A 38 -3.00 -3.85 6.97
CA VAL A 38 -2.14 -3.77 5.78
C VAL A 38 -2.68 -2.73 4.81
N MET A 39 -4.00 -2.69 4.58
CA MET A 39 -4.60 -1.70 3.69
C MET A 39 -4.38 -0.27 4.20
N VAL A 40 -4.66 -0.01 5.48
CA VAL A 40 -4.46 1.30 6.10
C VAL A 40 -2.99 1.74 6.05
N ALA A 41 -2.04 0.84 6.36
CA ALA A 41 -0.62 1.17 6.37
C ALA A 41 -0.04 1.40 4.96
N THR A 42 -0.62 0.79 3.93
CA THR A 42 -0.03 0.80 2.57
C THR A 42 -0.80 1.62 1.55
N ALA A 43 -2.03 2.05 1.89
CA ALA A 43 -2.81 2.96 1.08
C ALA A 43 -2.21 4.36 1.11
N GLY A 44 -1.77 4.84 -0.05
CA GLY A 44 -1.16 6.16 -0.14
C GLY A 44 -0.21 6.32 -1.32
N ALA A 45 0.36 7.52 -1.39
CA ALA A 45 1.32 7.88 -2.42
C ALA A 45 2.69 7.23 -2.18
N ASP A 46 3.06 7.04 -0.91
CA ASP A 46 4.38 6.61 -0.48
C ASP A 46 4.67 5.14 -0.81
N TRP A 47 5.94 4.86 -1.12
CA TRP A 47 6.43 3.55 -1.50
C TRP A 47 7.15 2.87 -0.33
N TYR A 48 6.79 1.64 -0.03
CA TYR A 48 7.39 0.89 1.07
C TYR A 48 7.90 -0.48 0.63
N THR A 49 9.02 -0.91 1.19
CA THR A 49 9.41 -2.34 1.15
C THR A 49 8.57 -3.13 2.15
N LEU A 50 8.50 -4.47 2.06
CA LEU A 50 7.79 -5.28 3.06
C LEU A 50 8.30 -5.02 4.49
N ARG A 51 9.61 -4.82 4.67
CA ARG A 51 10.21 -4.43 5.96
C ARG A 51 9.78 -3.02 6.39
N GLY A 52 9.63 -2.10 5.45
CA GLY A 52 9.09 -0.77 5.73
C GLY A 52 7.64 -0.83 6.21
N ILE A 53 6.83 -1.66 5.56
CA ILE A 53 5.42 -1.89 5.94
C ILE A 53 5.32 -2.54 7.32
N GLU A 54 6.14 -3.56 7.60
CA GLU A 54 6.20 -4.23 8.91
C GLU A 54 6.53 -3.22 10.04
N LYS A 55 7.51 -2.33 9.83
CA LYS A 55 7.81 -1.26 10.79
C LYS A 55 6.63 -0.31 10.97
N LEU A 56 6.01 0.12 9.87
CA LEU A 56 4.87 1.03 9.91
C LEU A 56 3.69 0.41 10.67
N LEU A 57 3.39 -0.86 10.41
CA LEU A 57 2.37 -1.62 11.13
C LEU A 57 2.67 -1.72 12.62
N SER A 58 3.91 -2.00 13.01
CA SER A 58 4.30 -2.06 14.43
C SER A 58 4.14 -0.71 15.16
N THR A 59 4.24 0.41 14.43
CA THR A 59 4.00 1.76 14.96
C THR A 59 2.51 2.08 15.05
N MET A 60 1.73 1.74 14.01
CA MET A 60 0.31 2.08 13.92
C MET A 60 -0.57 1.15 14.77
N PHE A 61 -0.16 -0.12 14.91
CA PHE A 61 -0.90 -1.16 15.61
C PHE A 61 0.04 -1.91 16.58
N PRO A 62 0.46 -1.28 17.69
CA PRO A 62 1.37 -1.90 18.63
C PRO A 62 0.81 -3.21 19.20
N GLY A 63 1.64 -4.24 19.28
CA GLY A 63 1.25 -5.58 19.77
C GLY A 63 0.74 -6.53 18.69
N GLU A 64 0.47 -6.04 17.47
CA GLU A 64 0.10 -6.88 16.33
C GLU A 64 1.36 -7.41 15.62
N GLY A 65 1.53 -8.73 15.56
CA GLY A 65 2.72 -9.41 15.04
C GLY A 65 2.70 -9.67 13.53
N ASP A 66 2.47 -8.64 12.71
CA ASP A 66 2.32 -8.80 11.26
C ASP A 66 3.67 -9.01 10.55
N THR A 67 3.99 -10.28 10.25
CA THR A 67 5.23 -10.64 9.54
C THR A 67 5.20 -10.25 8.06
N GLN A 68 6.38 -10.04 7.46
CA GLN A 68 6.52 -9.75 6.02
C GLN A 68 5.82 -10.79 5.11
N ALA A 69 5.80 -12.07 5.50
CA ALA A 69 5.12 -13.12 4.74
C ALA A 69 3.58 -12.94 4.77
N ALA A 70 3.03 -12.63 5.94
CA ALA A 70 1.60 -12.37 6.11
C ALA A 70 1.17 -11.07 5.40
N ILE A 71 1.97 -10.00 5.53
CA ILE A 71 1.78 -8.74 4.79
C ILE A 71 1.74 -8.99 3.28
N SER A 72 2.70 -9.76 2.77
CA SER A 72 2.76 -10.11 1.34
C SER A 72 1.52 -10.87 0.88
N ALA A 73 0.98 -11.77 1.70
CA ALA A 73 -0.27 -12.48 1.42
C ALA A 73 -1.46 -11.51 1.33
N ARG A 74 -1.62 -10.63 2.31
CA ARG A 74 -2.71 -9.63 2.32
C ARG A 74 -2.64 -8.65 1.15
N LEU A 75 -1.44 -8.21 0.77
CA LEU A 75 -1.26 -7.38 -0.44
C LEU A 75 -1.72 -8.08 -1.73
N ARG A 76 -1.76 -9.42 -1.79
CA ARG A 76 -2.32 -10.16 -2.93
C ARG A 76 -3.84 -10.29 -2.89
N GLU A 77 -4.46 -10.15 -1.73
CA GLU A 77 -5.92 -10.24 -1.55
C GLU A 77 -6.65 -8.95 -1.90
N VAL A 78 -5.95 -7.81 -1.81
CA VAL A 78 -6.50 -6.51 -2.19
C VAL A 78 -6.86 -6.50 -3.68
N SER A 79 -8.05 -6.01 -3.98
CA SER A 79 -8.63 -5.97 -5.33
C SER A 79 -9.50 -4.73 -5.52
N ALA A 80 -9.55 -4.25 -6.77
CA ALA A 80 -10.33 -3.08 -7.16
C ALA A 80 -11.82 -3.25 -6.83
N VAL A 81 -12.41 -4.39 -7.19
CA VAL A 81 -13.85 -4.64 -7.01
C VAL A 81 -14.28 -4.65 -5.55
N ARG A 82 -13.53 -5.32 -4.67
CA ARG A 82 -13.93 -5.47 -3.26
C ARG A 82 -13.53 -4.28 -2.40
N HIS A 83 -12.40 -3.65 -2.71
CA HIS A 83 -11.79 -2.66 -1.84
C HIS A 83 -11.66 -1.29 -2.50
N GLY A 84 -11.81 -1.16 -3.82
CA GLY A 84 -11.50 0.09 -4.52
C GLY A 84 -10.00 0.39 -4.60
N LEU A 85 -9.13 -0.55 -4.24
CA LEU A 85 -7.66 -0.38 -4.28
C LEU A 85 -7.00 -1.35 -5.24
N VAL A 86 -5.89 -0.90 -5.82
CA VAL A 86 -4.97 -1.74 -6.59
C VAL A 86 -3.58 -1.68 -5.99
N LYS A 87 -2.94 -2.86 -5.92
CA LYS A 87 -1.52 -2.95 -5.57
C LYS A 87 -0.67 -2.48 -6.74
N GLN A 88 0.21 -1.53 -6.47
CA GLN A 88 1.26 -1.15 -7.39
C GLN A 88 2.61 -1.63 -6.87
N VAL A 89 3.50 -1.98 -7.81
CA VAL A 89 4.81 -2.55 -7.52
C VAL A 89 5.87 -1.80 -8.32
N ARG A 90 6.97 -1.43 -7.66
CA ARG A 90 8.18 -0.89 -8.30
C ARG A 90 9.38 -1.72 -7.90
N ILE A 91 10.25 -2.00 -8.86
CA ILE A 91 11.49 -2.73 -8.65
C ILE A 91 12.64 -1.76 -8.91
N VAL A 92 13.46 -1.52 -7.89
CA VAL A 92 14.64 -0.64 -7.98
C VAL A 92 15.89 -1.48 -7.73
N ARG A 93 16.93 -1.27 -8.54
CA ARG A 93 18.23 -1.89 -8.30
C ARG A 93 18.98 -1.11 -7.23
N ASN A 94 19.58 -1.80 -6.27
CA ASN A 94 20.51 -1.19 -5.34
C ASN A 94 21.86 -1.02 -6.04
N ASP A 95 22.31 0.23 -6.20
CA ASP A 95 23.56 0.53 -6.89
C ASP A 95 24.81 -0.02 -6.19
N GLU A 96 24.76 -0.21 -4.86
CA GLU A 96 25.91 -0.75 -4.08
C GLU A 96 25.97 -2.28 -4.13
N THR A 97 24.83 -2.95 -4.02
CA THR A 97 24.80 -4.42 -3.88
C THR A 97 24.41 -5.13 -5.16
N GLY A 98 23.94 -4.41 -6.18
CA GLY A 98 23.37 -4.94 -7.41
C GLY A 98 22.02 -5.66 -7.25
N LYS A 99 21.52 -5.84 -6.01
CA LYS A 99 20.29 -6.57 -5.72
C LYS A 99 19.05 -5.75 -6.10
N LYS A 100 17.99 -6.44 -6.52
CA LYS A 100 16.66 -5.84 -6.74
C LYS A 100 15.92 -5.66 -5.42
N VAL A 101 15.30 -4.51 -5.24
CA VAL A 101 14.46 -4.17 -4.09
C VAL A 101 13.06 -3.88 -4.58
N TRP A 102 12.07 -4.50 -3.93
CA TRP A 102 10.66 -4.38 -4.27
C TRP A 102 9.99 -3.36 -3.35
N PHE A 103 9.29 -2.43 -3.97
CA PHE A 103 8.47 -1.41 -3.33
C PHE A 103 7.01 -1.64 -3.68
N TYR A 104 6.15 -1.44 -2.69
CA TYR A 104 4.72 -1.65 -2.75
C TYR A 104 3.99 -0.41 -2.25
N ARG A 105 2.81 -0.19 -2.81
CA ARG A 105 1.78 0.70 -2.29
C ARG A 105 0.40 0.22 -2.76
N LEU A 106 -0.64 0.63 -2.06
CA LEU A 106 -2.01 0.52 -2.53
C LEU A 106 -2.50 1.90 -2.94
N VAL A 107 -3.13 1.99 -4.10
CA VAL A 107 -3.72 3.24 -4.59
C VAL A 107 -5.16 2.99 -5.02
N PRO A 108 -6.02 4.03 -5.01
CA PRO A 108 -7.35 3.97 -5.57
C PRO A 108 -7.34 3.38 -6.97
N SER A 109 -8.24 2.44 -7.23
CA SER A 109 -8.47 1.94 -8.57
C SER A 109 -9.01 3.10 -9.41
N LYS A 110 -8.41 3.32 -10.58
CA LYS A 110 -9.01 4.19 -11.59
C LYS A 110 -10.11 3.38 -12.24
N GLU A 111 -11.28 3.32 -11.61
CA GLU A 111 -12.46 2.78 -12.26
C GLU A 111 -12.93 3.78 -13.31
N GLU A 112 -12.46 3.64 -14.56
CA GLU A 112 -13.37 3.81 -15.69
C GLU A 112 -14.22 2.53 -15.72
N VAL A 113 -15.40 2.58 -15.09
CA VAL A 113 -16.40 1.51 -15.26
C VAL A 113 -16.85 1.59 -16.72
N THR A 114 -16.23 0.79 -17.58
CA THR A 114 -16.85 0.41 -18.84
C THR A 114 -17.59 -0.89 -18.57
N LEU A 115 -18.91 -0.79 -18.35
CA LEU A 115 -19.87 -1.88 -18.53
C LEU A 115 -20.81 -1.46 -19.65
#